data_AF-A0A1G7VYZ5-F1
#
_entry.id   AF-A0A1G7VYZ5-F1
#
_cell.length_a   1.000
_cell.length_b   1.000
_cell.length_c   1.000
_cell.angle_alpha   90.00
_cell.angle_beta   90.00
_cell.angle_gamma   90.00
#
_symmetry.space_group_name_H-M   'P 1'
#
loop_
_entity.id
_entity.type
_entity.pdbx_description
1 polymer ?
#
loop_
_entity_poly.entity_id
_entity_poly.type
_entity_poly.pdbx_seq_one_letter_code
_entity_poly.pdbx_strand_id
1 'polypeptide(L)'
;MFELRVLTGLHQGAALPLVGEQWAIGSDAEQDLALHDPGVEQMHCRLRRQGDRWVLDAADGAVCDEEGHRHATTELTPDTAFVLGSVWLCVSAAEDAWPSVPALIQTPPPAPEPEPVAGTPPLEKVESRARVLNRTTGIVIGVLLGIAGSAWSLTRSSTATDSLAVATVAPALEQPGVQRKPAAPHKRTSLTGVDDTRRQLNTMLSDRLLSDVNVQQTPEGLTLSGHLKPEAQLVYQRMLQRFKDRYDSPVALIDNVTASGSGLPFTIVQIMSGPNAHLVTADGHRLYIGDELAGLRLTRIDDNRIQFDGDRHYEVNW
;
A
#
# COMPACT_ATOMS: atom_id res chain seq x y z
N MET A 1 11.88 21.76 -15.72
CA MET A 1 10.43 21.36 -15.56
C MET A 1 10.34 20.54 -14.28
N PHE A 2 9.24 20.54 -13.51
CA PHE A 2 9.15 19.71 -12.30
C PHE A 2 8.26 18.48 -12.49
N GLU A 3 8.58 17.42 -11.75
CA GLU A 3 7.81 16.19 -11.66
C GLU A 3 7.72 15.71 -10.21
N LEU A 4 6.61 15.04 -9.90
CA LEU A 4 6.43 14.32 -8.64
C LEU A 4 6.90 12.88 -8.86
N ARG A 5 7.96 12.47 -8.16
CA ARG A 5 8.57 11.15 -8.28
C ARG A 5 8.12 10.24 -7.15
N VAL A 6 7.76 9.01 -7.50
CA VAL A 6 7.43 7.96 -6.54
C VAL A 6 8.70 7.14 -6.25
N LEU A 7 9.20 7.25 -5.03
CA LEU A 7 10.49 6.68 -4.61
C LEU A 7 10.37 5.24 -4.12
N THR A 8 9.25 4.88 -3.51
CA THR A 8 8.99 3.54 -2.97
C THR A 8 7.56 3.08 -3.26
N GLY A 9 7.23 1.84 -2.91
CA GLY A 9 5.87 1.30 -3.06
C GLY A 9 5.58 0.70 -4.43
N LEU A 10 4.32 0.36 -4.68
CA LEU A 10 3.82 -0.31 -5.89
C LEU A 10 4.10 0.50 -7.16
N HIS A 11 4.14 1.82 -7.02
CA HIS A 11 4.33 2.76 -8.12
C HIS A 11 5.76 3.32 -8.17
N GLN A 12 6.72 2.69 -7.48
CA GLN A 12 8.13 3.11 -7.50
C GLN A 12 8.65 3.27 -8.93
N GLY A 13 9.35 4.38 -9.19
CA GLY A 13 9.87 4.70 -10.53
C GLY A 13 8.87 5.48 -11.39
N ALA A 14 7.63 5.67 -10.94
CA ALA A 14 6.69 6.55 -11.61
C ALA A 14 7.05 8.03 -11.39
N ALA A 15 6.92 8.83 -12.44
CA ALA A 15 6.99 10.28 -12.36
C ALA A 15 5.74 10.89 -12.98
N LEU A 16 5.10 11.79 -12.23
CA LEU A 16 3.99 12.61 -12.73
C LEU A 16 4.53 13.99 -13.13
N PRO A 17 4.48 14.37 -14.42
CA PRO A 17 4.86 15.70 -14.85
C PRO A 17 3.93 16.76 -14.23
N LEU A 18 4.49 17.73 -13.52
CA LEU A 18 3.71 18.77 -12.84
C LEU A 18 3.42 19.94 -13.79
N VAL A 19 2.51 19.70 -14.73
CA VAL A 19 2.00 20.70 -15.68
C VAL A 19 0.65 21.25 -15.20
N GLY A 20 0.66 22.47 -14.67
CA GLY A 20 -0.52 23.10 -14.08
C GLY A 20 -0.23 23.78 -12.75
N GLU A 21 -1.27 23.95 -11.93
CA GLU A 21 -1.19 24.62 -10.62
C GLU A 21 -1.61 23.71 -9.45
N GLN A 22 -2.33 22.62 -9.69
CA GLN A 22 -2.82 21.73 -8.65
C GLN A 22 -2.94 20.29 -9.15
N TRP A 23 -2.66 19.33 -8.26
CA TRP A 23 -2.80 17.90 -8.48
C TRP A 23 -3.41 17.24 -7.24
N ALA A 24 -4.42 16.40 -7.45
CA ALA A 24 -5.00 15.55 -6.42
C ALA A 24 -4.32 14.18 -6.41
N ILE A 25 -4.03 13.68 -5.22
CA ILE A 25 -3.27 12.44 -5.00
C ILE A 25 -4.07 11.57 -4.03
N GLY A 26 -4.23 10.29 -4.35
CA GLY A 26 -4.96 9.34 -3.52
C GLY A 26 -5.10 7.97 -4.16
N SER A 27 -5.85 7.06 -3.55
CA SER A 27 -6.02 5.70 -4.06
C SER A 27 -7.16 5.55 -5.08
N ASP A 28 -7.97 6.58 -5.27
CA ASP A 28 -9.00 6.60 -6.31
C ASP A 28 -8.38 6.77 -7.71
N ALA A 29 -8.90 6.06 -8.70
CA ALA A 29 -8.39 6.07 -10.07
C ALA A 29 -8.67 7.39 -10.82
N GLU A 30 -9.59 8.21 -10.31
CA GLU A 30 -9.93 9.53 -10.86
C GLU A 30 -9.01 10.65 -10.33
N GLN A 31 -8.05 10.34 -9.44
CA GLN A 31 -7.04 11.32 -9.00
C GLN A 31 -5.96 11.55 -10.07
N ASP A 32 -5.31 12.71 -10.02
CA ASP A 32 -4.20 13.03 -10.94
C ASP A 32 -3.01 12.08 -10.74
N LEU A 33 -2.76 11.64 -9.50
CA LEU A 33 -1.90 10.51 -9.17
C LEU A 33 -2.63 9.48 -8.32
N ALA A 34 -2.95 8.34 -8.93
CA ALA A 34 -3.50 7.19 -8.23
C ALA A 34 -2.39 6.35 -7.57
N LEU A 35 -2.44 6.19 -6.25
CA LEU A 35 -1.54 5.35 -5.45
C LEU A 35 -2.34 4.31 -4.67
N HIS A 36 -2.24 3.05 -5.09
CA HIS A 36 -2.95 1.92 -4.48
C HIS A 36 -2.20 1.25 -3.31
N ASP A 37 -1.20 1.95 -2.79
CA ASP A 37 -0.38 1.50 -1.67
C ASP A 37 -1.16 1.54 -0.34
N PRO A 38 -0.89 0.62 0.60
CA PRO A 38 -1.55 0.60 1.90
C PRO A 38 -1.42 1.93 2.67
N GLY A 39 -2.51 2.36 3.29
CA GLY A 39 -2.54 3.62 4.05
C GLY A 39 -2.74 4.87 3.20
N VAL A 40 -2.90 4.73 1.88
CA VAL A 40 -3.30 5.86 1.02
C VAL A 40 -4.81 5.96 0.89
N GLU A 41 -5.40 7.01 1.47
CA GLU A 41 -6.82 7.34 1.34
C GLU A 41 -7.26 7.70 -0.10
N GLN A 42 -8.57 7.60 -0.39
CA GLN A 42 -9.15 7.85 -1.73
C GLN A 42 -8.80 9.25 -2.27
N MET A 43 -8.90 10.26 -1.42
CA MET A 43 -8.40 11.63 -1.62
C MET A 43 -7.41 11.91 -0.49
N HIS A 44 -6.14 11.59 -0.71
CA HIS A 44 -5.13 11.65 0.34
C HIS A 44 -4.66 13.09 0.60
N CYS A 45 -4.25 13.79 -0.45
CA CYS A 45 -3.77 15.17 -0.36
C CYS A 45 -3.89 15.90 -1.70
N ARG A 46 -3.64 17.21 -1.66
CA ARG A 46 -3.52 18.06 -2.84
C ARG A 46 -2.15 18.72 -2.87
N LEU A 47 -1.44 18.56 -3.97
CA LEU A 47 -0.25 19.33 -4.29
C LEU A 47 -0.66 20.60 -5.03
N ARG A 48 -0.15 21.75 -4.61
CA ARG A 48 -0.38 23.05 -5.24
C ARG A 48 0.93 23.75 -5.52
N ARG A 49 0.97 24.43 -6.66
CA ARG A 49 2.05 25.36 -7.00
C ARG A 49 1.61 26.78 -6.68
N GLN A 50 2.32 27.45 -5.78
CA GLN A 50 2.10 28.85 -5.42
C GLN A 50 3.30 29.71 -5.85
N GLY A 51 3.30 30.14 -7.11
CA GLY A 51 4.45 30.78 -7.74
C GLY A 51 5.59 29.77 -7.91
N ASP A 52 6.69 29.99 -7.21
CA ASP A 52 7.86 29.10 -7.22
C ASP A 52 7.88 28.10 -6.06
N ARG A 53 6.82 28.08 -5.24
CA ARG A 53 6.72 27.22 -4.06
C ARG A 53 5.75 26.07 -4.30
N TRP A 54 6.06 24.92 -3.72
CA TRP A 54 5.22 23.74 -3.72
C TRP A 54 4.59 23.59 -2.34
N VAL A 55 3.27 23.43 -2.28
CA VAL A 55 2.54 23.29 -1.02
C VAL A 55 1.71 22.03 -1.09
N LEU A 56 1.82 21.19 -0.07
CA LEU A 56 1.00 19.99 0.07
C LEU A 56 -0.04 20.23 1.17
N ASP A 57 -1.31 20.03 0.84
CA ASP A 57 -2.43 20.08 1.77
C ASP A 57 -3.00 18.68 1.97
N ALA A 58 -2.97 18.19 3.21
CA ALA A 58 -3.62 16.96 3.59
C ALA A 58 -5.14 17.05 3.37
N ALA A 59 -5.75 15.97 2.90
CA ALA A 59 -7.19 15.83 2.78
C ALA A 59 -7.67 14.76 3.76
N ASP A 60 -8.04 13.56 3.28
CA ASP A 60 -8.47 12.47 4.16
C ASP A 60 -7.27 11.72 4.77
N GLY A 61 -6.10 11.80 4.12
CA GLY A 61 -4.87 11.14 4.55
C GLY A 61 -3.88 12.08 5.22
N ALA A 62 -3.01 11.53 6.07
CA ALA A 62 -1.94 12.28 6.72
C ALA A 62 -0.70 12.37 5.83
N VAL A 63 -0.21 13.60 5.63
CA VAL A 63 1.08 13.87 5.01
C VAL A 63 2.16 13.84 6.09
N CYS A 64 3.22 13.08 5.91
CA CYS A 64 4.36 13.07 6.81
C CYS A 64 5.63 13.63 6.13
N ASP A 65 6.50 14.28 6.90
CA ASP A 65 7.87 14.62 6.47
C ASP A 65 8.82 13.40 6.56
N GLU A 66 10.09 13.60 6.22
CA GLU A 66 11.13 12.56 6.27
C GLU A 66 11.42 12.07 7.69
N GLU A 67 11.11 12.86 8.71
CA GLU A 67 11.16 12.49 10.13
C GLU A 67 9.89 11.80 10.64
N GLY A 68 8.85 11.69 9.80
CA GLY A 68 7.58 11.05 10.14
C GLY A 68 6.59 11.95 10.90
N HIS A 69 6.84 13.24 11.05
CA HIS A 69 5.88 14.17 11.64
C HIS A 69 4.75 14.45 10.67
N ARG A 70 3.52 14.46 11.19
CA ARG A 70 2.31 14.72 10.39
C ARG A 70 2.06 16.20 10.23
N HIS A 71 1.75 16.62 9.02
CA HIS A 71 1.44 18.01 8.66
C HIS A 71 0.08 18.09 7.97
N ALA A 72 -0.75 19.06 8.38
CA ALA A 72 -2.00 19.35 7.69
C ALA A 72 -1.75 20.15 6.39
N THR A 73 -0.80 21.08 6.43
CA THR A 73 -0.29 21.81 5.27
C THR A 73 1.21 21.96 5.46
N THR A 74 1.99 21.66 4.43
CA THR A 74 3.45 21.83 4.45
C THR A 74 3.96 22.40 3.13
N GLU A 75 5.01 23.22 3.20
CA GLU A 75 5.73 23.70 2.02
C GLU A 75 6.83 22.69 1.69
N LEU A 76 6.85 22.19 0.46
CA LEU A 76 7.83 21.22 0.01
C LEU A 76 9.07 21.94 -0.52
N THR A 77 10.23 21.47 -0.05
CA THR A 77 11.51 21.79 -0.68
C THR A 77 11.76 20.75 -1.77
N PRO A 78 12.14 21.15 -3.00
CA PRO A 78 12.51 20.18 -4.03
C PRO A 78 13.59 19.20 -3.55
N ASP A 79 13.49 17.97 -4.02
CA ASP A 79 14.34 16.82 -3.66
C ASP A 79 14.29 16.38 -2.19
N THR A 80 13.52 17.07 -1.34
CA THR A 80 13.18 16.57 0.00
C THR A 80 12.03 15.58 -0.10
N ALA A 81 12.19 14.44 0.55
CA ALA A 81 11.19 13.39 0.52
C ALA A 81 10.07 13.64 1.55
N PHE A 82 8.87 13.18 1.21
CA PHE A 82 7.71 13.18 2.09
C PHE A 82 6.94 11.87 1.91
N VAL A 83 6.09 11.55 2.87
CA VAL A 83 5.40 10.26 2.93
C VAL A 83 3.89 10.43 2.88
N LEU A 84 3.24 9.63 2.05
CA LEU A 84 1.79 9.44 1.99
C LEU A 84 1.49 7.97 2.24
N GLY A 85 0.84 7.64 3.37
CA GLY A 85 0.65 6.25 3.78
C GLY A 85 2.00 5.54 3.98
N SER A 86 2.33 4.58 3.11
CA SER A 86 3.63 3.89 3.08
C SER A 86 4.57 4.32 1.94
N VAL A 87 4.17 5.32 1.14
CA VAL A 87 4.85 5.70 -0.11
C VAL A 87 5.71 6.94 0.13
N TRP A 88 6.99 6.85 -0.23
CA TRP A 88 7.88 8.00 -0.25
C TRP A 88 7.82 8.67 -1.62
N LEU A 89 7.70 9.98 -1.62
CA LEU A 89 7.67 10.80 -2.82
C LEU A 89 8.57 12.03 -2.65
N CYS A 90 8.99 12.63 -3.76
CA CYS A 90 9.59 13.95 -3.76
C CYS A 90 9.19 14.72 -5.03
N VAL A 91 9.28 16.05 -4.95
CA VAL A 91 9.19 16.91 -6.13
C VAL A 91 10.59 17.22 -6.59
N SER A 92 10.93 16.91 -7.84
CA SER A 92 12.27 17.13 -8.41
C SER A 92 12.18 17.83 -9.76
N ALA A 93 13.27 18.49 -10.18
CA ALA A 93 13.36 18.90 -11.58
C ALA A 93 13.52 17.66 -12.47
N ALA A 94 12.82 17.62 -13.60
CA ALA A 94 12.83 16.50 -14.53
C ALA A 94 14.20 16.24 -15.17
N GLU A 95 15.06 17.28 -15.22
CA GLU A 95 16.44 17.16 -15.68
C GLU A 95 17.41 16.58 -14.63
N ASP A 96 17.04 16.62 -13.35
CA ASP A 96 17.89 16.09 -12.28
C ASP A 96 17.83 14.56 -12.27
N ALA A 97 18.96 13.94 -11.91
CA ALA A 97 19.01 12.51 -11.73
C ALA A 97 17.95 12.07 -10.70
N TRP A 98 17.36 10.89 -10.91
CA TRP A 98 16.51 10.30 -9.89
C TRP A 98 17.30 10.19 -8.58
N PRO A 99 16.76 10.70 -7.45
CA PRO A 99 17.44 10.54 -6.19
C PRO A 99 17.61 9.04 -5.95
N SER A 100 18.84 8.64 -5.64
CA SER A 100 19.13 7.28 -5.21
C SER A 100 18.42 7.07 -3.88
N VAL A 101 17.18 6.58 -3.94
CA VAL A 101 16.57 5.85 -2.83
C VAL A 101 17.61 4.81 -2.44
N PRO A 102 18.06 4.68 -1.17
CA PRO A 102 19.12 3.76 -0.80
C PRO A 102 18.82 2.38 -1.39
N ALA A 103 19.49 2.06 -2.49
CA ALA A 103 19.35 0.77 -3.13
C ALA A 103 19.97 -0.21 -2.16
N LEU A 104 19.19 -1.20 -1.72
CA LEU A 104 19.70 -2.35 -0.99
C LEU A 104 20.85 -2.93 -1.83
N ILE A 105 22.11 -2.63 -1.47
CA ILE A 105 23.27 -3.21 -2.11
C ILE A 105 23.19 -4.70 -1.79
N GLN A 106 22.94 -5.53 -2.81
CA GLN A 106 23.14 -6.97 -2.68
C GLN A 106 24.64 -7.19 -2.48
N THR A 107 25.05 -7.48 -1.26
CA THR A 107 26.42 -7.90 -0.96
C THR A 107 26.68 -9.24 -1.67
N PRO A 108 27.76 -9.37 -2.48
CA PRO A 108 28.19 -10.66 -3.00
C PRO A 108 28.42 -11.65 -1.85
N PRO A 109 28.22 -12.97 -2.07
CA PRO A 109 28.38 -13.96 -1.00
C PRO A 109 29.78 -13.87 -0.39
N PRO A 110 29.90 -13.94 0.96
CA PRO A 110 31.17 -13.77 1.64
C PRO A 110 32.15 -14.89 1.27
N ALA A 111 33.36 -14.50 0.89
CA ALA A 111 34.50 -15.42 0.85
C ALA A 111 34.81 -15.91 2.28
N PRO A 112 35.32 -17.14 2.46
CA PRO A 112 35.52 -17.72 3.78
C PRO A 112 36.56 -16.92 4.59
N GLU A 113 36.16 -16.57 5.81
CA GLU A 113 36.90 -15.78 6.79
C GLU A 113 38.07 -16.58 7.39
N PRO A 114 39.26 -15.98 7.59
CA PRO A 114 40.36 -16.64 8.30
C PRO A 114 40.18 -16.57 9.83
N GLU A 115 40.59 -17.65 10.49
CA GLU A 115 40.47 -17.92 11.94
C GLU A 115 41.15 -16.87 12.87
N PRO A 116 40.72 -16.79 14.14
CA PRO A 116 41.06 -15.70 15.05
C PRO A 116 42.43 -15.91 15.73
N VAL A 117 43.16 -14.82 15.95
CA VAL A 117 44.31 -14.81 16.86
C VAL A 117 44.09 -13.74 17.94
N ALA A 118 44.23 -14.20 19.18
CA ALA A 118 44.10 -13.46 20.43
C ALA A 118 45.19 -12.40 20.66
N GLY A 119 44.89 -11.38 21.47
CA GLY A 119 45.89 -10.46 22.01
C GLY A 119 45.33 -9.20 22.70
N THR A 120 45.03 -9.33 24.00
CA THR A 120 44.91 -8.37 25.14
C THR A 120 45.65 -7.00 25.10
N PRO A 121 45.41 -6.02 26.04
CA PRO A 121 44.38 -5.87 27.10
C PRO A 121 43.84 -4.38 27.22
N PRO A 122 43.37 -3.81 28.36
CA PRO A 122 42.10 -3.07 28.41
C PRO A 122 42.28 -1.55 28.65
N LEU A 123 41.29 -0.74 28.24
CA LEU A 123 41.23 0.66 28.69
C LEU A 123 39.94 0.89 29.50
N GLU A 124 40.19 0.94 30.81
CA GLU A 124 39.46 1.62 31.86
C GLU A 124 38.74 2.89 31.37
N LYS A 125 37.43 2.98 31.61
CA LYS A 125 36.71 4.25 31.47
C LYS A 125 35.75 4.48 32.63
N VAL A 126 36.31 5.12 33.65
CA VAL A 126 35.79 6.28 34.38
C VAL A 126 34.30 6.26 34.73
N GLU A 127 34.02 5.95 35.99
CA GLU A 127 32.79 6.37 36.65
C GLU A 127 32.75 7.90 36.76
N SER A 128 31.84 8.56 36.03
CA SER A 128 31.47 9.94 36.30
C SER A 128 30.13 10.00 37.02
N ARG A 129 30.21 10.20 38.34
CA ARG A 129 29.11 10.58 39.23
C ARG A 129 28.61 12.00 38.95
N ALA A 130 27.36 12.21 39.34
CA ALA A 130 26.66 13.49 39.63
C ALA A 130 26.11 14.24 38.39
N ARG A 131 24.92 14.87 38.39
CA ARG A 131 23.97 15.25 39.44
C ARG A 131 22.68 15.79 38.76
N VAL A 132 21.50 15.54 39.36
CA VAL A 132 20.45 16.54 39.74
C VAL A 132 19.84 17.41 38.60
N LEU A 133 18.53 17.63 38.42
CA LEU A 133 17.41 17.81 39.35
C LEU A 133 16.06 17.70 38.62
N ASN A 134 15.06 17.34 39.41
CA ASN A 134 13.61 17.31 39.21
C ASN A 134 12.91 18.60 38.71
N ARG A 135 11.61 18.38 38.39
CA ARG A 135 10.40 19.24 38.39
C ARG A 135 10.02 19.70 36.99
N THR A 136 8.77 19.52 36.53
CA THR A 136 7.56 20.08 37.17
C THR A 136 6.27 19.31 36.85
N THR A 137 5.50 19.01 37.89
CA THR A 137 4.04 18.84 37.87
C THR A 137 3.39 20.20 38.11
N GLY A 138 2.31 20.53 37.40
CA GLY A 138 1.50 21.73 37.66
C GLY A 138 0.21 21.74 36.85
N ILE A 139 -0.88 21.36 37.51
CA ILE A 139 -2.28 21.27 37.03
C ILE A 139 -2.96 22.65 37.11
N VAL A 140 -4.14 22.77 36.45
CA VAL A 140 -5.37 23.56 36.81
C VAL A 140 -5.81 24.41 35.60
N ILE A 141 -6.83 24.02 34.82
CA ILE A 141 -8.31 24.09 35.01
C ILE A 141 -8.87 25.52 35.14
N GLY A 142 -9.78 25.88 34.22
CA GLY A 142 -10.67 27.05 34.33
C GLY A 142 -11.40 27.30 33.00
N VAL A 143 -12.51 26.60 32.68
CA VAL A 143 -13.92 26.93 33.05
C VAL A 143 -14.51 28.05 32.16
N LEU A 144 -15.34 27.64 31.18
CA LEU A 144 -16.77 28.00 30.97
C LEU A 144 -16.99 29.41 30.37
N LEU A 145 -17.85 29.71 29.39
CA LEU A 145 -19.28 29.49 29.08
C LEU A 145 -19.53 30.48 27.89
N GLY A 146 -20.47 30.38 26.94
CA GLY A 146 -21.57 29.46 26.71
C GLY A 146 -22.51 29.96 25.59
N ILE A 147 -23.41 29.04 25.20
CA ILE A 147 -24.85 29.20 24.90
C ILE A 147 -25.33 29.81 23.55
N ALA A 148 -26.31 29.08 23.01
CA ALA A 148 -27.42 29.42 22.10
C ALA A 148 -27.25 28.99 20.63
N GLY A 149 -28.16 28.22 20.01
CA GLY A 149 -29.45 27.75 20.48
C GLY A 149 -30.19 26.91 19.42
N SER A 150 -31.02 26.00 19.94
CA SER A 150 -32.33 25.55 19.45
C SER A 150 -32.56 25.11 18.00
N ALA A 151 -32.92 23.82 17.89
CA ALA A 151 -34.05 23.23 17.14
C ALA A 151 -34.13 23.51 15.62
N TRP A 152 -34.46 22.55 14.75
CA TRP A 152 -35.83 22.12 14.50
C TRP A 152 -35.87 20.66 14.00
N SER A 153 -37.01 20.06 14.29
CA SER A 153 -37.37 18.65 14.21
C SER A 153 -38.19 18.36 12.96
N LEU A 154 -37.98 17.17 12.37
CA LEU A 154 -38.88 16.33 11.54
C LEU A 154 -39.53 16.98 10.29
N THR A 155 -39.50 16.34 9.12
CA THR A 155 -40.61 15.45 8.71
C THR A 155 -40.21 14.64 7.48
N ARG A 156 -40.33 13.31 7.56
CA ARG A 156 -40.53 12.41 6.41
C ARG A 156 -42.00 12.46 6.01
N SER A 157 -42.31 12.38 4.72
CA SER A 157 -43.53 11.74 4.25
C SER A 157 -43.34 11.25 2.81
N SER A 158 -43.50 9.95 2.67
CA SER A 158 -43.72 9.23 1.43
C SER A 158 -45.21 9.26 1.07
N THR A 159 -45.50 8.86 -0.18
CA THR A 159 -46.78 8.50 -0.83
C THR A 159 -47.57 9.61 -1.52
N ALA A 160 -47.71 9.48 -2.84
CA ALA A 160 -48.97 9.09 -3.48
C ALA A 160 -48.77 8.84 -4.98
N THR A 161 -49.22 7.65 -5.39
CA THR A 161 -49.57 7.25 -6.75
C THR A 161 -50.73 8.12 -7.24
N ASP A 162 -50.72 8.61 -8.49
CA ASP A 162 -51.83 8.33 -9.40
C ASP A 162 -51.49 8.58 -10.87
N SER A 163 -52.08 7.74 -11.71
CA SER A 163 -51.85 7.64 -13.15
C SER A 163 -52.88 8.44 -13.91
N LEU A 164 -52.50 9.17 -14.96
CA LEU A 164 -53.38 9.42 -16.11
C LEU A 164 -52.57 9.45 -17.40
N ALA A 165 -52.96 8.56 -18.30
CA ALA A 165 -52.45 8.39 -19.64
C ALA A 165 -52.87 9.53 -20.58
N VAL A 166 -52.00 9.89 -21.52
CA VAL A 166 -52.42 10.26 -22.88
C VAL A 166 -51.46 9.57 -23.85
N ALA A 167 -52.04 8.69 -24.67
CA ALA A 167 -51.41 8.11 -25.84
C ALA A 167 -51.35 9.14 -26.97
N THR A 168 -50.25 9.15 -27.71
CA THR A 168 -50.26 9.58 -29.11
C THR A 168 -49.26 8.72 -29.88
N VAL A 169 -49.72 8.18 -31.00
CA VAL A 169 -49.09 7.16 -31.82
C VAL A 169 -48.56 7.80 -33.12
N ALA A 170 -47.34 7.42 -33.49
CA ALA A 170 -46.73 7.31 -34.84
C ALA A 170 -46.32 8.60 -35.61
N PRO A 171 -45.41 8.51 -36.63
CA PRO A 171 -44.79 7.31 -37.21
C PRO A 171 -43.26 7.30 -37.32
N ALA A 172 -42.76 6.11 -37.64
CA ALA A 172 -41.40 5.78 -38.05
C ALA A 172 -41.02 6.38 -39.41
N LEU A 173 -39.73 6.71 -39.55
CA LEU A 173 -39.00 6.67 -40.81
C LEU A 173 -37.88 5.63 -40.68
N GLU A 174 -37.99 4.59 -41.48
CA GLU A 174 -37.05 3.51 -41.66
C GLU A 174 -35.75 4.00 -42.31
N GLN A 175 -34.60 3.54 -41.79
CA GLN A 175 -33.39 3.31 -42.58
C GLN A 175 -32.77 1.95 -42.19
N PRO A 176 -32.13 1.25 -43.15
CA PRO A 176 -32.11 -0.20 -43.19
C PRO A 176 -30.86 -0.81 -42.52
N GLY A 177 -31.10 -1.88 -41.75
CA GLY A 177 -30.31 -3.10 -41.85
C GLY A 177 -28.83 -3.06 -41.45
N VAL A 178 -28.54 -2.92 -40.16
CA VAL A 178 -27.45 -3.72 -39.56
C VAL A 178 -28.09 -4.63 -38.52
N GLN A 179 -28.46 -5.83 -38.96
CA GLN A 179 -28.76 -6.93 -38.05
C GLN A 179 -27.50 -7.18 -37.22
N ARG A 180 -27.42 -6.61 -36.01
CA ARG A 180 -26.57 -7.17 -34.96
C ARG A 180 -27.18 -8.51 -34.58
N LYS A 181 -26.78 -9.54 -35.34
CA LYS A 181 -26.87 -10.93 -34.96
C LYS A 181 -26.40 -11.04 -33.50
N PRO A 182 -27.21 -11.57 -32.58
CA PRO A 182 -26.71 -11.86 -31.24
C PRO A 182 -25.50 -12.79 -31.40
N ALA A 183 -24.37 -12.40 -30.79
CA ALA A 183 -23.17 -13.21 -30.77
C ALA A 183 -23.58 -14.62 -30.32
N ALA A 184 -23.36 -15.60 -31.19
CA ALA A 184 -23.56 -17.00 -30.83
C ALA A 184 -22.77 -17.28 -29.54
N PRO A 185 -23.33 -18.02 -28.57
CA PRO A 185 -22.60 -18.36 -27.36
C PRO A 185 -21.30 -19.04 -27.78
N HIS A 186 -20.17 -18.46 -27.39
CA HIS A 186 -18.87 -19.08 -27.61
C HIS A 186 -18.93 -20.47 -26.96
N LYS A 187 -18.80 -21.51 -27.79
CA LYS A 187 -18.84 -22.91 -27.34
C LYS A 187 -17.70 -23.11 -26.33
N ARG A 188 -18.03 -23.08 -25.04
CA ARG A 188 -17.07 -23.34 -23.95
C ARG A 188 -16.60 -24.77 -24.04
N THR A 189 -15.31 -24.98 -23.74
CA THR A 189 -14.75 -26.33 -23.68
C THR A 189 -15.21 -26.98 -22.38
N SER A 190 -15.99 -28.04 -22.46
CA SER A 190 -16.45 -28.76 -21.27
C SER A 190 -15.32 -29.58 -20.65
N LEU A 191 -15.14 -29.44 -19.34
CA LEU A 191 -14.23 -30.27 -18.54
C LEU A 191 -15.07 -31.35 -17.83
N THR A 192 -14.70 -32.61 -18.02
CA THR A 192 -15.52 -33.76 -17.61
C THR A 192 -15.45 -34.11 -16.13
N GLY A 193 -14.45 -33.60 -15.38
CA GLY A 193 -14.32 -33.88 -13.95
C GLY A 193 -13.29 -33.04 -13.21
N VAL A 194 -13.12 -33.35 -11.92
CA VAL A 194 -12.22 -32.64 -10.98
C VAL A 194 -10.76 -32.74 -11.43
N ASP A 195 -10.32 -33.91 -11.86
CA ASP A 195 -8.94 -34.11 -12.32
C ASP A 195 -8.62 -33.32 -13.59
N ASP A 196 -9.55 -33.26 -14.54
CA ASP A 196 -9.38 -32.48 -15.77
C ASP A 196 -9.32 -30.97 -15.48
N THR A 197 -10.19 -30.51 -14.57
CA THR A 197 -10.22 -29.12 -14.11
C THR A 197 -8.91 -28.75 -13.40
N ARG A 198 -8.44 -29.60 -12.47
CA ARG A 198 -7.19 -29.40 -11.74
C ARG A 198 -5.98 -29.41 -12.67
N ARG A 199 -5.92 -30.35 -13.63
CA ARG A 199 -4.86 -30.41 -14.64
C ARG A 199 -4.81 -29.14 -15.47
N GLN A 200 -5.96 -28.70 -15.99
CA GLN A 200 -6.04 -27.49 -16.82
C GLN A 200 -5.62 -26.23 -16.04
N LEU A 201 -6.06 -26.09 -14.78
CA LEU A 201 -5.63 -24.99 -13.90
C LEU A 201 -4.13 -25.01 -13.66
N ASN A 202 -3.56 -26.18 -13.33
CA ASN A 202 -2.12 -26.32 -13.11
C ASN A 202 -1.31 -25.99 -14.36
N THR A 203 -1.75 -26.40 -15.55
CA THR A 203 -1.12 -25.99 -16.82
C THR A 203 -1.15 -24.48 -16.98
N MET A 204 -2.30 -23.83 -16.78
CA MET A 204 -2.42 -22.38 -16.94
C MET A 204 -1.61 -21.58 -15.92
N LEU A 205 -1.45 -22.09 -14.70
CA LEU A 205 -0.58 -21.52 -13.66
C LEU A 205 0.90 -21.66 -14.05
N SER A 206 1.29 -22.86 -14.49
CA SER A 206 2.67 -23.17 -14.88
C SER A 206 3.14 -22.37 -16.09
N ASP A 207 2.31 -22.24 -17.12
CA ASP A 207 2.58 -21.44 -18.32
C ASP A 207 2.84 -19.96 -18.02
N ARG A 208 2.42 -19.49 -16.84
CA ARG A 208 2.54 -18.09 -16.39
C ARG A 208 3.51 -17.92 -15.23
N LEU A 209 4.27 -18.96 -14.89
CA LEU A 209 5.24 -18.94 -13.78
C LEU A 209 4.60 -18.58 -12.42
N LEU A 210 3.34 -18.95 -12.20
CA LEU A 210 2.60 -18.72 -10.94
C LEU A 210 2.77 -19.91 -9.99
N SER A 211 4.01 -20.27 -9.66
CA SER A 211 4.36 -21.46 -8.85
C SER A 211 3.89 -21.38 -7.39
N ASP A 212 3.65 -20.18 -6.88
CA ASP A 212 3.27 -19.94 -5.48
C ASP A 212 1.77 -20.17 -5.22
N VAL A 213 1.01 -20.58 -6.25
CA VAL A 213 -0.40 -20.96 -6.14
C VAL A 213 -0.53 -22.48 -6.14
N ASN A 214 -1.09 -23.03 -5.07
CA ASN A 214 -1.43 -24.44 -4.93
C ASN A 214 -2.92 -24.67 -5.28
N VAL A 215 -3.21 -25.78 -5.95
CA VAL A 215 -4.58 -26.21 -6.28
C VAL A 215 -4.86 -27.52 -5.56
N GLN A 216 -5.69 -27.46 -4.54
CA GLN A 216 -6.05 -28.60 -3.68
C GLN A 216 -7.51 -29.01 -3.89
N GLN A 217 -7.78 -30.31 -3.83
CA GLN A 217 -9.13 -30.83 -3.88
C GLN A 217 -9.74 -30.88 -2.47
N THR A 218 -10.93 -30.30 -2.34
CA THR A 218 -11.73 -30.30 -1.11
C THR A 218 -13.10 -30.93 -1.37
N PRO A 219 -13.88 -31.29 -0.34
CA PRO A 219 -15.25 -31.79 -0.51
C PRO A 219 -16.18 -30.81 -1.23
N GLU A 220 -15.86 -29.51 -1.15
CA GLU A 220 -16.64 -28.40 -1.72
C GLU A 220 -16.21 -28.06 -3.17
N GLY A 221 -15.05 -28.54 -3.63
CA GLY A 221 -14.56 -28.28 -4.98
C GLY A 221 -13.03 -28.28 -5.09
N LEU A 222 -12.49 -27.34 -5.87
CA LEU A 222 -11.06 -27.08 -5.97
C LEU A 222 -10.75 -25.73 -5.31
N THR A 223 -9.87 -25.75 -4.32
CA THR A 223 -9.37 -24.54 -3.65
C THR A 223 -8.05 -24.13 -4.26
N LEU A 224 -7.96 -22.89 -4.73
CA LEU A 224 -6.72 -22.25 -5.13
C LEU A 224 -6.23 -21.41 -3.94
N SER A 225 -5.03 -21.66 -3.45
CA SER A 225 -4.45 -20.94 -2.31
C SER A 225 -3.01 -20.58 -2.60
N GLY A 226 -2.58 -19.43 -2.10
CA GLY A 226 -1.23 -18.93 -2.36
C GLY A 226 -1.13 -17.46 -2.02
N HIS A 227 0.12 -16.99 -1.91
CA HIS A 227 0.39 -15.59 -1.62
C HIS A 227 1.25 -15.01 -2.75
N LEU A 228 0.63 -14.23 -3.63
CA LEU A 228 1.28 -13.69 -4.83
C LEU A 228 1.67 -12.23 -4.65
N LYS A 229 2.80 -11.83 -5.22
CA LYS A 229 3.11 -10.39 -5.35
C LYS A 229 2.00 -9.68 -6.15
N PRO A 230 1.75 -8.38 -5.93
CA PRO A 230 0.66 -7.65 -6.58
C PRO A 230 0.63 -7.77 -8.12
N GLU A 231 1.81 -7.75 -8.75
CA GLU A 231 1.94 -7.88 -10.21
C GLU A 231 1.54 -9.29 -10.67
N ALA A 232 2.01 -10.32 -9.96
CA ALA A 232 1.65 -11.71 -10.21
C ALA A 232 0.17 -11.99 -9.91
N GLN A 233 -0.42 -11.29 -8.94
CA GLN A 233 -1.84 -11.41 -8.61
C GLN A 233 -2.72 -10.89 -9.74
N LEU A 234 -2.37 -9.77 -10.39
CA LEU A 234 -3.09 -9.29 -11.57
C LEU A 234 -3.04 -10.30 -12.72
N VAL A 235 -1.88 -10.95 -12.93
CA VAL A 235 -1.73 -12.02 -13.93
C VAL A 235 -2.61 -13.22 -13.57
N TYR A 236 -2.63 -13.63 -12.30
CA TYR A 236 -3.47 -14.70 -11.78
C TYR A 236 -4.96 -14.42 -11.98
N GLN A 237 -5.45 -13.23 -11.59
CA GLN A 237 -6.86 -12.87 -11.73
C GLN A 237 -7.31 -12.90 -13.19
N ARG A 238 -6.51 -12.32 -14.10
CA ARG A 238 -6.79 -12.38 -15.55
C ARG A 238 -6.78 -13.82 -16.09
N MET A 239 -5.88 -14.67 -15.59
CA MET A 239 -5.82 -16.09 -15.94
C MET A 239 -7.09 -16.82 -15.49
N LEU A 240 -7.51 -16.63 -14.23
CA LEU A 240 -8.68 -17.28 -13.67
C LEU A 240 -9.98 -16.84 -14.36
N GLN A 241 -10.10 -15.55 -14.70
CA GLN A 241 -11.23 -15.05 -15.51
C GLN A 241 -11.26 -15.72 -16.89
N ARG A 242 -10.13 -15.78 -17.60
CA ARG A 242 -10.05 -16.50 -18.89
C ARG A 242 -10.40 -17.98 -18.77
N PHE A 243 -10.04 -18.62 -17.66
CA PHE A 243 -10.43 -20.00 -17.40
C PHE A 243 -11.95 -20.12 -17.31
N LYS A 244 -12.61 -19.29 -16.48
CA LYS A 244 -14.07 -19.26 -16.30
C LYS A 244 -14.83 -18.93 -17.59
N ASP A 245 -14.25 -18.10 -18.45
CA ASP A 245 -14.85 -17.74 -19.73
C ASP A 245 -14.74 -18.85 -20.78
N ARG A 246 -13.58 -19.54 -20.80
CA ARG A 246 -13.24 -20.50 -21.85
C ARG A 246 -13.70 -21.92 -21.55
N TYR A 247 -13.71 -22.29 -20.28
CA TYR A 247 -14.01 -23.64 -19.83
C TYR A 247 -15.30 -23.66 -19.03
N ASP A 248 -16.11 -24.68 -19.28
CA ASP A 248 -17.27 -24.99 -18.46
C ASP A 248 -16.87 -26.14 -17.53
N SER A 249 -16.69 -25.83 -16.25
CA SER A 249 -16.30 -26.81 -15.23
C SER A 249 -17.49 -27.09 -14.30
N PRO A 250 -17.85 -28.37 -14.08
CA PRO A 250 -18.89 -28.74 -13.13
C PRO A 250 -18.43 -28.64 -11.66
N VAL A 251 -17.17 -28.24 -11.42
CA VAL A 251 -16.53 -28.23 -10.10
C VAL A 251 -16.42 -26.79 -9.60
N ALA A 252 -16.86 -26.54 -8.37
CA ALA A 252 -16.73 -25.22 -7.76
C ALA A 252 -15.26 -24.86 -7.55
N LEU A 253 -14.90 -23.61 -7.88
CA LEU A 253 -13.57 -23.06 -7.64
C LEU A 253 -13.64 -22.08 -6.47
N ILE A 254 -12.86 -22.36 -5.43
CA ILE A 254 -12.72 -21.52 -4.24
C ILE A 254 -11.40 -20.79 -4.36
N ASP A 255 -11.44 -19.48 -4.59
CA ASP A 255 -10.25 -18.64 -4.74
C ASP A 255 -9.87 -18.03 -3.38
N ASN A 256 -8.81 -18.56 -2.79
CA ASN A 256 -8.18 -18.08 -1.57
C ASN A 256 -6.76 -17.54 -1.85
N VAL A 257 -6.46 -17.16 -3.10
CA VAL A 257 -5.17 -16.57 -3.44
C VAL A 257 -5.16 -15.11 -3.02
N THR A 258 -4.22 -14.77 -2.14
CA THR A 258 -4.12 -13.42 -1.56
C THR A 258 -2.90 -12.70 -2.10
N ALA A 259 -2.93 -11.37 -2.06
CA ALA A 259 -1.73 -10.57 -2.26
C ALA A 259 -0.77 -10.86 -1.09
N SER A 260 0.44 -11.32 -1.39
CA SER A 260 1.58 -11.12 -0.49
C SER A 260 1.79 -9.62 -0.37
N GLY A 261 1.36 -9.01 0.73
CA GLY A 261 1.88 -7.72 1.14
C GLY A 261 3.40 -7.85 1.23
N SER A 262 4.14 -7.05 0.47
CA SER A 262 5.60 -7.06 0.44
C SER A 262 6.22 -6.21 1.55
N GLY A 263 5.39 -5.63 2.43
CA GLY A 263 5.82 -4.73 3.50
C GLY A 263 5.57 -5.31 4.88
N LEU A 264 6.24 -4.72 5.87
CA LEU A 264 5.93 -4.94 7.28
C LEU A 264 4.47 -4.54 7.56
N PRO A 265 3.77 -5.25 8.48
CA PRO A 265 2.39 -4.94 8.86
C PRO A 265 2.26 -3.66 9.70
N PHE A 266 3.36 -2.94 9.91
CA PHE A 266 3.45 -1.67 10.61
C PHE A 266 4.54 -0.83 9.94
N THR A 267 4.42 0.49 10.07
CA THR A 267 5.37 1.45 9.50
C THR A 267 6.42 1.80 10.55
N ILE A 268 7.69 1.72 10.19
CA ILE A 268 8.81 2.19 11.02
C ILE A 268 9.02 3.67 10.69
N VAL A 269 9.00 4.54 11.71
CA VAL A 269 9.24 5.98 11.57
C VAL A 269 10.62 6.39 12.03
N GLN A 270 11.25 5.62 12.93
CA GLN A 270 12.57 5.94 13.44
C GLN A 270 13.35 4.68 13.77
N ILE A 271 14.66 4.72 13.51
CA ILE A 271 15.61 3.66 13.83
C ILE A 271 16.78 4.28 14.59
N MET A 272 17.14 3.69 15.71
CA MET A 272 18.27 4.09 16.53
C MET A 272 19.23 2.91 16.62
N SER A 273 20.48 3.11 16.23
CA SER A 273 21.55 2.10 16.32
C SER A 273 22.50 2.34 17.48
N GLY A 274 23.34 1.33 17.76
CA GLY A 274 24.32 1.34 18.84
C GLY A 274 23.88 0.55 20.09
N PRO A 275 24.47 0.81 21.26
CA PRO A 275 24.27 0.00 22.47
C PRO A 275 22.83 -0.09 22.98
N ASN A 276 21.99 0.89 22.60
CA ASN A 276 20.56 0.95 22.96
C ASN A 276 19.71 0.96 21.68
N ALA A 277 20.01 0.05 20.76
CA ALA A 277 19.33 -0.01 19.48
C ALA A 277 17.83 -0.28 19.68
N HIS A 278 17.01 0.55 19.05
CA HIS A 278 15.55 0.42 19.09
C HIS A 278 14.95 1.06 17.85
N LEU A 279 13.74 0.63 17.50
CA LEU A 279 12.95 1.24 16.44
C LEU A 279 11.64 1.78 17.00
N VAL A 280 11.09 2.78 16.33
CA VAL A 280 9.80 3.40 16.65
C VAL A 280 8.88 3.23 15.46
N THR A 281 7.66 2.78 15.70
CA THR A 281 6.62 2.61 14.68
C THR A 281 5.68 3.81 14.63
N ALA A 282 4.91 3.97 13.55
CA ALA A 282 4.03 5.12 13.33
C ALA A 282 2.89 5.26 14.35
N ASP A 283 2.53 4.17 15.04
CA ASP A 283 1.62 4.13 16.18
C ASP A 283 2.31 4.47 17.53
N GLY A 284 3.60 4.77 17.50
CA GLY A 284 4.40 5.21 18.64
C GLY A 284 4.98 4.08 19.49
N HIS A 285 4.86 2.82 19.06
CA HIS A 285 5.48 1.72 19.78
C HIS A 285 7.00 1.75 19.62
N ARG A 286 7.72 1.48 20.71
CA ARG A 286 9.17 1.33 20.72
C ARG A 286 9.50 -0.15 20.84
N LEU A 287 10.27 -0.67 19.89
CA LEU A 287 10.67 -2.07 19.83
C LEU A 287 12.18 -2.18 19.99
N TYR A 288 12.60 -3.04 20.93
CA TYR A 288 13.97 -3.44 21.15
C TYR A 288 14.20 -4.85 20.59
N ILE A 289 15.48 -5.21 20.40
CA ILE A 289 15.84 -6.57 19.96
C ILE A 289 15.25 -7.59 20.96
N GLY A 290 14.42 -8.49 20.45
CA GLY A 290 13.66 -9.49 21.19
C GLY A 290 12.17 -9.21 21.31
N ASP A 291 11.74 -7.96 21.11
CA ASP A 291 10.33 -7.57 21.19
C ASP A 291 9.54 -8.04 19.97
N GLU A 292 8.24 -8.22 20.15
CA GLU A 292 7.33 -8.74 19.14
C GLU A 292 6.16 -7.78 18.90
N LEU A 293 5.86 -7.52 17.62
CA LEU A 293 4.72 -6.70 17.19
C LEU A 293 4.07 -7.33 15.97
N ALA A 294 2.74 -7.46 15.99
CA ALA A 294 1.96 -8.04 14.91
C ALA A 294 2.48 -9.43 14.45
N GLY A 295 2.96 -10.25 15.39
CA GLY A 295 3.50 -11.59 15.12
C GLY A 295 4.91 -11.61 14.52
N LEU A 296 5.59 -10.46 14.47
CA LEU A 296 6.96 -10.32 14.03
C LEU A 296 7.87 -9.90 15.19
N ARG A 297 8.89 -10.71 15.44
CA ARG A 297 9.91 -10.45 16.45
C ARG A 297 11.09 -9.73 15.86
N LEU A 298 11.50 -8.62 16.46
CA LEU A 298 12.70 -7.90 16.09
C LEU A 298 13.93 -8.70 16.53
N THR A 299 14.65 -9.31 15.59
CA THR A 299 15.79 -10.18 15.92
C THR A 299 17.13 -9.49 15.77
N ARG A 300 17.20 -8.42 14.97
CA ARG A 300 18.45 -7.68 14.76
C ARG A 300 18.20 -6.22 14.41
N ILE A 301 19.05 -5.34 14.95
CA ILE A 301 19.21 -3.95 14.52
C ILE A 301 20.72 -3.69 14.40
N ASP A 302 21.19 -3.47 13.19
CA ASP A 302 22.55 -3.02 12.86
C ASP A 302 22.49 -1.61 12.24
N ASP A 303 23.66 -1.02 11.98
CA ASP A 303 23.82 0.31 11.35
C ASP A 303 23.19 0.44 9.95
N ASN A 304 22.89 -0.67 9.27
CA ASN A 304 22.34 -0.66 7.91
C ASN A 304 21.20 -1.67 7.71
N ARG A 305 20.78 -2.39 8.75
CA ARG A 305 19.84 -3.51 8.59
C ARG A 305 19.04 -3.77 9.85
N ILE A 306 17.76 -4.06 9.64
CA ILE A 306 16.83 -4.56 10.64
C ILE A 306 16.29 -5.91 10.16
N GLN A 307 16.19 -6.87 11.07
CA GLN A 307 15.59 -8.17 10.79
C GLN A 307 14.42 -8.44 11.71
N PHE A 308 13.33 -8.93 11.12
CA PHE A 308 12.17 -9.43 11.83
C PHE A 308 11.91 -10.88 11.47
N ASP A 309 11.60 -11.69 12.48
CA ASP A 309 11.25 -13.10 12.33
C ASP A 309 9.85 -13.39 12.87
N GLY A 310 9.09 -14.20 12.15
CA GLY A 310 7.78 -14.70 12.54
C GLY A 310 7.37 -15.81 11.57
N ASP A 311 6.11 -15.81 11.12
CA ASP A 311 5.67 -16.68 10.00
C ASP A 311 6.45 -16.41 8.71
N ARG A 312 7.06 -15.23 8.60
CA ARG A 312 7.92 -14.79 7.51
C ARG A 312 9.14 -14.05 8.09
N HIS A 313 10.27 -14.22 7.42
CA HIS A 313 11.48 -13.43 7.66
C HIS A 313 11.41 -12.14 6.84
N TYR A 314 11.58 -11.00 7.50
CA TYR A 314 11.68 -9.70 6.85
C TYR A 314 13.05 -9.09 7.13
N GLU A 315 13.70 -8.64 6.07
CA GLU A 315 14.94 -7.88 6.15
C GLU A 315 14.68 -6.49 5.57
N VAL A 316 14.90 -5.47 6.39
CA VAL A 316 14.77 -4.06 6.00
C VAL A 316 16.15 -3.43 6.10
N ASN A 317 16.73 -3.02 4.97
CA ASN A 317 17.92 -2.18 5.03
C ASN A 317 17.50 -0.72 5.08
N TRP A 318 18.23 0.08 5.85
CA TRP A 318 17.92 1.47 6.16
C TRP A 318 19.18 2.32 6.12
#